data_AF-A0A369XTA5-F1
#
_entry.id   AF-A0A369XTA5-F1
#
_cell.length_a   1.000
_cell.length_b   1.000
_cell.length_c   1.000
_cell.angle_alpha   90.00
_cell.angle_beta   90.00
_cell.angle_gamma   90.00
#
_symmetry.space_group_name_H-M   'P 1'
#
loop_
_entity.id
_entity.type
_entity.pdbx_description
1 polymer ?
#
loop_
_entity_poly.entity_id
_entity_poly.type
_entity_poly.pdbx_seq_one_letter_code
_entity_poly.pdbx_strand_id
1 'polypeptide(L)'
;MKAAIVYFSGTGNTYKVAEVFKERLLTANYKVDLVDISQWSSKLRDYDLFIIGSPTYSKVASAKVFNFIDEYIEYEDNKSKDFITYTTHSWGESYGHMTLKKHLNKSGYNVISAQSFLMPNGFYMMNHEKNTEIEIQSMYRDVIKKINNMMEFYFNGKPQIDKKSIIKQVLFETMYKALNKGWIPNFANKYLKVDGDKCTLCTLCVKKCPNHNIKIRDNKIIFNDHCLACAKCLNICPKNAYLAKNKSFEQYNLVNTKIIK
;
A
#
# COMPACT_ATOMS: atom_id res chain seq x y z
N MET A 1 -16.29 19.96 4.66
CA MET A 1 -14.99 19.43 5.13
C MET A 1 -14.20 18.89 3.94
N LYS A 2 -12.87 18.93 4.03
CA LYS A 2 -11.96 18.43 3.00
C LYS A 2 -11.15 17.25 3.55
N ALA A 3 -11.06 16.16 2.80
CA ALA A 3 -10.28 14.99 3.18
C ALA A 3 -9.22 14.67 2.12
N ALA A 4 -8.02 14.32 2.57
CA ALA A 4 -6.98 13.75 1.73
C ALA A 4 -6.84 12.27 2.05
N ILE A 5 -7.06 11.41 1.05
CA ILE A 5 -6.73 10.00 1.14
C ILE A 5 -5.37 9.80 0.48
N VAL A 6 -4.35 9.65 1.31
CA VAL A 6 -2.96 9.55 0.88
C VAL A 6 -2.52 8.10 0.98
N TYR A 7 -2.04 7.52 -0.12
CA TYR A 7 -1.69 6.11 -0.14
C TYR A 7 -0.51 5.79 -1.02
N PHE A 8 0.18 4.71 -0.68
CA PHE A 8 1.03 3.98 -1.62
C PHE A 8 0.32 2.69 -2.03
N SER A 9 0.43 2.28 -3.31
CA SER A 9 -0.03 0.95 -3.73
C SER A 9 0.93 0.28 -4.71
N GLY A 10 1.35 -0.94 -4.37
CA GLY A 10 2.15 -1.80 -5.24
C GLY A 10 1.28 -2.55 -6.26
N THR A 11 0.30 -3.29 -5.76
CA THR A 11 -0.55 -4.20 -6.57
C THR A 11 -1.97 -3.68 -6.81
N GLY A 12 -2.32 -2.49 -6.30
CA GLY A 12 -3.67 -1.92 -6.42
C GLY A 12 -4.59 -2.19 -5.22
N ASN A 13 -4.25 -3.12 -4.33
CA ASN A 13 -5.05 -3.42 -3.13
C ASN A 13 -5.31 -2.18 -2.27
N THR A 14 -4.25 -1.46 -1.91
CA THR A 14 -4.35 -0.26 -1.07
C THR A 14 -5.14 0.87 -1.74
N TYR A 15 -4.99 1.02 -3.07
CA TYR A 15 -5.76 1.97 -3.87
C TYR A 15 -7.25 1.64 -3.83
N LYS A 16 -7.61 0.36 -3.95
CA LYS A 16 -9.00 -0.05 -3.97
C LYS A 16 -9.71 0.15 -2.63
N VAL A 17 -9.02 -0.05 -1.52
CA VAL A 17 -9.53 0.36 -0.19
C VAL A 17 -9.69 1.89 -0.12
N ALA A 18 -8.77 2.65 -0.73
CA ALA A 18 -8.87 4.11 -0.85
C ALA A 18 -10.10 4.56 -1.66
N GLU A 19 -10.45 3.84 -2.74
CA GLU A 19 -11.66 4.11 -3.53
C GLU A 19 -12.92 3.95 -2.67
N VAL A 20 -12.99 2.91 -1.83
CA VAL A 20 -14.13 2.71 -0.93
C VAL A 20 -14.23 3.82 0.12
N PHE A 21 -13.10 4.27 0.69
CA PHE A 21 -13.08 5.45 1.56
C PHE A 21 -13.59 6.70 0.84
N LYS A 22 -13.12 6.94 -0.38
CA LYS A 22 -13.52 8.08 -1.20
C LYS A 22 -15.03 8.10 -1.39
N GLU A 23 -15.61 6.97 -1.78
CA GLU A 23 -17.06 6.85 -1.97
C GLU A 23 -17.83 7.15 -0.68
N ARG A 24 -17.42 6.56 0.44
CA ARG A 24 -18.09 6.78 1.74
C ARG A 24 -18.02 8.24 2.20
N LEU A 25 -16.90 8.91 1.95
CA LEU A 25 -16.70 10.33 2.27
C LEU A 25 -17.50 11.26 1.34
N LEU A 26 -17.57 10.94 0.04
CA LEU A 26 -18.40 11.69 -0.91
C LEU A 26 -19.89 11.65 -0.51
N THR A 27 -20.40 10.48 -0.09
CA THR A 27 -21.77 10.35 0.45
C THR A 27 -21.98 11.18 1.73
N ALA A 28 -20.91 11.45 2.49
CA ALA A 28 -20.93 12.33 3.65
C ALA A 28 -20.63 13.81 3.31
N ASN A 29 -20.70 14.19 2.03
CA ASN A 29 -20.49 15.57 1.54
C ASN A 29 -19.09 16.15 1.81
N TYR A 30 -18.05 15.29 1.85
CA TYR A 30 -16.65 15.74 1.86
C TYR A 30 -16.16 16.05 0.44
N LYS A 31 -15.32 17.07 0.32
CA LYS A 31 -14.42 17.20 -0.84
C LYS A 31 -13.23 16.26 -0.61
N VAL A 32 -12.97 15.34 -1.55
CA VAL A 32 -11.98 14.26 -1.35
C VAL A 32 -10.92 14.29 -2.43
N ASP A 33 -9.67 14.46 -2.01
CA ASP A 33 -8.50 14.30 -2.87
C ASP A 33 -7.84 12.93 -2.64
N LEU A 34 -7.56 12.21 -3.72
CA LEU A 34 -6.96 10.88 -3.70
C LEU A 34 -5.51 10.98 -4.19
N VAL A 35 -4.54 10.74 -3.30
CA VAL A 35 -3.12 11.09 -3.51
C VAL A 35 -2.24 9.85 -3.50
N ASP A 36 -1.74 9.44 -4.67
CA ASP A 36 -0.75 8.36 -4.82
C ASP A 36 0.67 8.89 -4.57
N ILE A 37 1.27 8.51 -3.44
CA ILE A 37 2.61 8.95 -3.06
C ILE A 37 3.74 8.32 -3.89
N SER A 38 3.44 7.45 -4.84
CA SER A 38 4.43 7.00 -5.82
C SER A 38 4.76 8.06 -6.87
N GLN A 39 3.95 9.10 -7.01
CA GLN A 39 4.09 10.18 -8.00
C GLN A 39 3.91 11.57 -7.38
N TRP A 40 3.98 11.68 -6.05
CA TRP A 40 3.68 12.91 -5.32
C TRP A 40 4.82 13.92 -5.40
N SER A 41 4.46 15.20 -5.56
CA SER A 41 5.41 16.32 -5.65
C SER A 41 4.91 17.62 -5.01
N SER A 42 3.70 17.67 -4.43
CA SER A 42 3.03 18.92 -4.05
C SER A 42 2.61 18.95 -2.58
N LYS A 43 2.87 20.05 -1.87
CA LYS A 43 2.45 20.21 -0.46
C LYS A 43 0.95 19.95 -0.28
N LEU A 44 0.60 19.10 0.68
CA LEU A 44 -0.80 18.83 1.06
C LEU A 44 -1.18 19.77 2.20
N ARG A 45 -2.04 20.74 1.92
CA ARG A 45 -2.53 21.73 2.88
C ARG A 45 -4.05 21.80 2.85
N ASP A 46 -4.63 22.40 3.90
CA ASP A 46 -6.05 22.75 3.97
C ASP A 46 -7.02 21.55 3.96
N TYR A 47 -6.63 20.45 4.62
CA TYR A 47 -7.50 19.30 4.88
C TYR A 47 -7.93 19.24 6.34
N ASP A 48 -9.12 18.71 6.59
CA ASP A 48 -9.66 18.45 7.93
C ASP A 48 -9.35 17.03 8.39
N LEU A 49 -9.28 16.10 7.44
CA LEU A 49 -9.06 14.67 7.66
C LEU A 49 -7.98 14.13 6.73
N PHE A 50 -7.03 13.39 7.28
CA PHE A 50 -6.08 12.58 6.51
C PHE A 50 -6.37 11.10 6.71
N ILE A 51 -6.52 10.36 5.61
CA ILE A 51 -6.59 8.89 5.61
C ILE A 51 -5.33 8.35 4.96
N ILE A 52 -4.44 7.74 5.76
CA ILE A 52 -3.13 7.25 5.32
C ILE A 52 -3.16 5.75 5.07
N GLY A 53 -2.97 5.36 3.81
CA GLY A 53 -3.01 3.98 3.34
C GLY A 53 -1.65 3.40 2.99
N SER A 54 -1.35 2.21 3.48
CA SER A 54 -0.13 1.47 3.12
C SER A 54 -0.39 0.00 2.77
N PRO A 55 0.35 -0.60 1.83
CA PRO A 55 0.50 -2.05 1.81
C PRO A 55 1.26 -2.50 3.04
N THR A 56 1.06 -3.75 3.44
CA THR A 56 1.83 -4.41 4.49
C THR A 56 3.00 -5.17 3.87
N TYR A 57 4.23 -4.81 4.23
CA TYR A 57 5.44 -5.53 3.84
C TYR A 57 6.12 -6.07 5.09
N SER A 58 6.27 -7.40 5.17
CA SER A 58 6.80 -8.09 6.36
C SER A 58 6.12 -7.67 7.66
N LYS A 59 4.78 -7.64 7.67
CA LYS A 59 3.89 -7.29 8.79
C LYS A 59 3.83 -5.80 9.18
N VAL A 60 4.65 -4.93 8.62
CA VAL A 60 4.63 -3.48 8.89
C VAL A 60 4.24 -2.66 7.67
N ALA A 61 4.03 -1.36 7.83
CA ALA A 61 3.74 -0.46 6.72
C ALA A 61 4.99 -0.24 5.84
N SER A 62 4.77 0.24 4.61
CA SER A 62 5.84 0.51 3.65
C SER A 62 6.68 1.70 4.09
N ALA A 63 8.00 1.58 3.99
CA ALA A 63 8.95 2.69 4.18
C ALA A 63 8.56 3.95 3.40
N LYS A 64 7.95 3.83 2.21
CA LYS A 64 7.51 5.00 1.43
C LYS A 64 6.48 5.86 2.16
N VAL A 65 5.59 5.22 2.91
CA VAL A 65 4.53 5.93 3.65
C VAL A 65 5.11 6.58 4.89
N PHE A 66 6.11 5.96 5.54
CA PHE A 66 6.85 6.61 6.62
C PHE A 66 7.61 7.85 6.13
N ASN A 67 8.37 7.74 5.03
CA ASN A 67 9.09 8.88 4.45
C ASN A 67 8.14 10.02 4.08
N PHE A 68 6.99 9.71 3.47
CA PHE A 68 5.97 10.72 3.18
C PHE A 68 5.46 11.40 4.46
N ILE A 69 5.21 10.64 5.53
CA ILE A 69 4.76 11.21 6.80
C ILE A 69 5.86 12.13 7.37
N ASP A 70 7.13 11.69 7.35
CA ASP A 70 8.24 12.51 7.84
C ASP A 70 8.36 13.83 7.06
N GLU A 71 8.30 13.78 5.73
CA GLU A 71 8.29 14.97 4.87
C GLU A 71 7.08 15.86 5.15
N TYR A 72 5.88 15.29 5.30
CA TYR A 72 4.68 16.07 5.62
C TYR A 72 4.82 16.82 6.96
N ILE A 73 5.32 16.14 7.98
CA ILE A 73 5.47 16.69 9.34
C ILE A 73 6.52 17.80 9.38
N GLU A 74 7.55 17.73 8.54
CA GLU A 74 8.56 18.78 8.44
C GLU A 74 7.97 20.10 7.90
N TYR A 75 6.98 20.03 7.00
CA TYR A 75 6.39 21.21 6.36
C TYR A 75 5.08 21.71 6.97
N GLU A 76 4.41 20.89 7.76
CA GLU A 76 3.11 21.18 8.37
C GLU A 76 3.17 20.79 9.85
N ASP A 77 2.90 21.76 10.73
CA ASP A 77 2.92 21.55 12.18
C ASP A 77 1.54 21.66 12.82
N ASN A 78 0.48 21.85 12.02
CA ASN A 78 -0.87 21.90 12.55
C ASN A 78 -1.33 20.53 13.10
N LYS A 79 -1.25 20.37 14.43
CA LYS A 79 -1.64 19.15 15.14
C LYS A 79 -3.15 18.98 15.32
N SER A 80 -3.98 19.94 14.87
CA SER A 80 -5.43 19.90 15.05
C SER A 80 -6.14 18.94 14.07
N LYS A 81 -5.39 18.20 13.25
CA LYS A 81 -5.92 17.37 12.17
C LYS A 81 -6.13 15.93 12.63
N ASP A 82 -7.26 15.35 12.24
CA ASP A 82 -7.54 13.94 12.50
C ASP A 82 -6.86 13.05 11.46
N PHE A 83 -6.29 11.96 11.94
CA PHE A 83 -5.71 10.92 11.11
C PHE A 83 -6.44 9.60 11.27
N ILE A 84 -6.71 8.96 10.13
CA ILE A 84 -7.06 7.55 10.02
C ILE A 84 -5.89 6.86 9.34
N THR A 85 -5.49 5.71 9.86
CA THR A 85 -4.46 4.87 9.22
C THR A 85 -5.06 3.54 8.81
N TYR A 86 -4.71 3.06 7.63
CA TYR A 86 -5.08 1.71 7.23
C TYR A 86 -3.98 0.98 6.50
N THR A 87 -4.08 -0.35 6.54
CA THR A 87 -3.18 -1.21 5.79
C THR A 87 -3.88 -2.33 5.07
N THR A 88 -3.34 -2.73 3.92
CA THR A 88 -3.79 -3.92 3.20
C THR A 88 -2.78 -5.05 3.33
N HIS A 89 -3.26 -6.28 3.48
CA HIS A 89 -2.44 -7.48 3.57
C HIS A 89 -3.19 -8.66 2.95
N SER A 90 -2.46 -9.69 2.53
CA SER A 90 -3.08 -10.81 1.80
C SER A 90 -3.16 -12.11 2.60
N TRP A 91 -2.53 -12.19 3.77
CA TRP A 91 -2.61 -13.35 4.65
C TRP A 91 -2.25 -13.01 6.10
N GLY A 92 -2.79 -13.82 7.01
CA GLY A 92 -2.58 -13.70 8.45
C GLY A 92 -2.99 -12.33 8.97
N GLU A 93 -2.22 -11.78 9.91
CA GLU A 93 -2.44 -10.42 10.42
C GLU A 93 -1.42 -9.40 9.89
N SER A 94 -1.77 -8.12 9.95
CA SER A 94 -0.88 -6.97 9.75
C SER A 94 -0.78 -6.13 11.02
N TYR A 95 0.38 -5.51 11.24
CA TYR A 95 0.63 -4.49 12.26
C TYR A 95 0.92 -3.12 11.64
N GLY A 96 0.87 -3.00 10.30
CA GLY A 96 1.32 -1.78 9.61
C GLY A 96 0.53 -0.53 10.01
N HIS A 97 -0.79 -0.63 10.16
CA HIS A 97 -1.64 0.45 10.65
C HIS A 97 -1.24 0.89 12.07
N MET A 98 -0.87 -0.05 12.94
CA MET A 98 -0.37 0.28 14.30
C MET A 98 1.00 0.95 14.26
N THR A 99 1.87 0.55 13.33
CA THR A 99 3.18 1.20 13.15
C THR A 99 3.05 2.63 12.62
N LEU A 100 2.12 2.88 11.69
CA LEU A 100 1.82 4.23 11.21
C LEU A 100 1.20 5.09 12.32
N LYS A 101 0.25 4.52 13.07
CA LYS A 101 -0.33 5.17 14.24
C LYS A 101 0.74 5.60 15.24
N LYS A 102 1.63 4.67 15.62
CA LYS A 102 2.73 4.93 16.55
C LYS A 102 3.63 6.06 16.04
N HIS A 103 3.91 6.09 14.73
CA HIS A 103 4.75 7.10 14.10
C HIS A 103 4.11 8.50 14.15
N LEU A 104 2.85 8.62 13.71
CA LEU A 104 2.10 9.88 13.77
C LEU A 104 1.91 10.40 15.21
N ASN A 105 1.56 9.51 16.15
CA ASN A 105 1.36 9.88 17.55
C ASN A 105 2.66 10.39 18.21
N LYS A 106 3.82 9.81 17.86
CA LYS A 106 5.12 10.30 18.35
C LYS A 106 5.42 11.72 17.90
N SER A 107 4.85 12.15 16.78
CA SER A 107 5.01 13.49 16.22
C SER A 107 3.87 14.46 16.62
N GLY A 108 3.07 14.08 17.63
CA GLY A 108 2.02 14.93 18.21
C GLY A 108 0.67 14.88 17.50
N TYR A 109 0.50 14.03 16.48
CA TYR A 109 -0.75 13.92 15.74
C TYR A 109 -1.74 12.93 16.38
N ASN A 110 -3.03 13.26 16.29
CA ASN A 110 -4.10 12.38 16.76
C ASN A 110 -4.52 11.38 15.67
N VAL A 111 -4.41 10.08 15.96
CA VAL A 111 -4.91 9.02 15.09
C VAL A 111 -6.17 8.40 15.68
N ILE A 112 -7.33 8.83 15.17
CA ILE A 112 -8.66 8.43 15.66
C ILE A 112 -9.03 7.00 15.26
N SER A 113 -8.50 6.51 14.13
CA SER A 113 -8.74 5.13 13.69
C SER A 113 -7.53 4.49 13.05
N ALA A 114 -7.34 3.19 13.30
CA ALA A 114 -6.23 2.41 12.76
C ALA A 114 -6.65 0.95 12.53
N GLN A 115 -6.72 0.52 11.27
CA GLN A 115 -7.20 -0.83 10.94
C GLN A 115 -6.45 -1.52 9.79
N SER A 116 -6.47 -2.84 9.79
CA SER A 116 -6.01 -3.67 8.66
C SER A 116 -7.14 -4.30 7.87
N PHE A 117 -6.95 -4.41 6.56
CA PHE A 117 -7.89 -5.00 5.60
C PHE A 117 -7.24 -6.18 4.89
N LEU A 118 -7.89 -7.34 4.95
CA LEU A 118 -7.50 -8.51 4.18
C LEU A 118 -7.92 -8.28 2.72
N MET A 119 -6.98 -8.46 1.80
CA MET A 119 -7.14 -8.19 0.38
C MET A 119 -6.59 -9.35 -0.45
N PRO A 120 -7.03 -9.50 -1.71
CA PRO A 120 -6.57 -10.61 -2.53
C PRO A 120 -5.05 -10.65 -2.68
N ASN A 121 -4.51 -11.86 -2.82
CA ASN A 121 -3.08 -12.09 -2.90
C ASN A 121 -2.47 -11.54 -4.18
N GLY A 122 -2.01 -10.28 -4.14
CA GLY A 122 -1.28 -9.65 -5.24
C GLY A 122 0.17 -10.11 -5.39
N PHE A 123 0.63 -11.04 -4.55
CA PHE A 123 2.00 -11.55 -4.51
C PHE A 123 2.06 -13.08 -4.66
N TYR A 124 1.01 -13.69 -5.22
CA TYR A 124 0.86 -15.14 -5.34
C TYR A 124 1.95 -15.83 -6.15
N MET A 125 2.61 -15.10 -7.06
CA MET A 125 3.74 -15.63 -7.81
C MET A 125 4.93 -16.03 -6.91
N MET A 126 4.97 -15.52 -5.68
CA MET A 126 6.00 -15.87 -4.70
C MET A 126 5.53 -16.88 -3.67
N ASN A 127 4.31 -16.73 -3.17
CA ASN A 127 3.76 -17.54 -2.10
C ASN A 127 2.22 -17.50 -2.05
N HIS A 128 1.61 -18.59 -1.60
CA HIS A 128 0.16 -18.82 -1.53
C HIS A 128 -0.56 -18.76 -2.89
N GLU A 129 -1.75 -19.34 -2.95
CA GLU A 129 -2.54 -19.42 -4.16
C GLU A 129 -3.13 -18.05 -4.56
N LYS A 130 -3.48 -17.93 -5.83
CA LYS A 130 -4.26 -16.80 -6.34
C LYS A 130 -5.70 -16.98 -5.91
N ASN A 131 -6.29 -15.93 -5.34
CA ASN A 131 -7.69 -15.98 -4.94
C ASN A 131 -8.63 -16.13 -6.13
N THR A 132 -9.72 -16.87 -5.93
CA THR A 132 -10.80 -16.97 -6.91
C THR A 132 -11.61 -15.67 -6.97
N GLU A 133 -12.36 -15.45 -8.04
CA GLU A 133 -13.22 -14.27 -8.17
C GLU A 133 -14.22 -14.18 -7.00
N ILE A 134 -14.81 -15.30 -6.57
CA ILE A 134 -15.77 -15.34 -5.46
C ILE A 134 -15.11 -14.88 -4.14
N GLU A 135 -13.90 -15.35 -3.86
CA GLU A 135 -13.12 -14.92 -2.70
C GLU A 135 -12.80 -13.43 -2.76
N ILE A 136 -12.38 -12.94 -3.94
CA ILE A 136 -12.10 -11.51 -4.16
C ILE A 136 -13.33 -10.67 -3.84
N GLN A 137 -14.49 -11.03 -4.38
CA GLN A 137 -15.74 -10.32 -4.12
C GLN A 137 -16.13 -10.37 -2.63
N SER A 138 -15.91 -11.50 -1.96
CA SER A 138 -16.17 -11.61 -0.52
C SER A 138 -15.28 -10.69 0.30
N MET A 139 -13.97 -10.65 0.00
CA MET A 139 -13.04 -9.75 0.67
C MET A 139 -13.42 -8.28 0.46
N TYR A 140 -13.89 -7.90 -0.73
CA TYR A 140 -14.37 -6.53 -0.98
C TYR A 140 -15.62 -6.16 -0.19
N ARG A 141 -16.59 -7.08 -0.07
CA ARG A 141 -17.77 -6.86 0.78
C ARG A 141 -17.37 -6.61 2.23
N ASP A 142 -16.39 -7.36 2.74
CA ASP A 142 -15.87 -7.17 4.09
C ASP A 142 -15.15 -5.82 4.25
N VAL A 143 -14.40 -5.39 3.23
CA VAL A 143 -13.78 -4.05 3.19
C VAL A 143 -14.85 -2.95 3.26
N ILE A 144 -15.89 -3.03 2.44
CA ILE A 144 -16.99 -2.05 2.42
C ILE A 144 -17.68 -1.99 3.79
N LYS A 145 -18.04 -3.16 4.36
CA LYS A 145 -18.66 -3.25 5.68
C LYS A 145 -17.77 -2.64 6.77
N LYS A 146 -16.47 -2.97 6.77
CA LYS A 146 -15.52 -2.49 7.77
C LYS A 146 -15.27 -0.98 7.64
N ILE A 147 -15.16 -0.44 6.42
CA ILE A 147 -15.05 1.01 6.19
C ILE A 147 -16.32 1.74 6.62
N ASN A 148 -17.50 1.24 6.28
CA ASN A 148 -18.77 1.87 6.67
C ASN A 148 -18.87 1.99 8.18
N ASN A 149 -18.55 0.92 8.91
CA ASN A 149 -18.50 0.92 10.36
C ASN A 149 -17.45 1.93 10.89
N MET A 150 -16.25 1.93 10.31
CA MET A 150 -15.16 2.80 10.75
C MET A 150 -15.48 4.28 10.55
N MET A 151 -16.10 4.63 9.42
CA MET A 151 -16.53 6.00 9.16
C MET A 151 -17.70 6.42 10.05
N GLU A 152 -18.61 5.51 10.38
CA GLU A 152 -19.68 5.79 11.35
C GLU A 152 -19.12 6.13 12.73
N PHE A 153 -18.13 5.37 13.21
CA PHE A 153 -17.43 5.70 14.46
C PHE A 153 -16.76 7.08 14.39
N TYR A 154 -16.06 7.37 13.29
CA TYR A 154 -15.41 8.65 13.07
C TYR A 154 -16.40 9.83 13.11
N PHE A 155 -17.54 9.75 12.40
CA PHE A 155 -18.52 10.84 12.38
C PHE A 155 -19.18 11.07 13.75
N ASN A 156 -19.25 10.04 14.58
CA ASN A 156 -19.72 10.14 15.95
C ASN A 156 -18.61 10.54 16.96
N GLY A 157 -17.42 10.93 16.48
CA GLY A 157 -16.29 11.32 17.32
C GLY A 157 -15.69 10.18 18.14
N LYS A 158 -15.94 8.92 17.75
CA LYS A 158 -15.51 7.73 18.48
C LYS A 158 -14.27 7.11 17.82
N PRO A 159 -13.24 6.76 18.61
CA PRO A 159 -12.08 6.09 18.06
C PRO A 159 -12.41 4.63 17.70
N GLN A 160 -11.72 4.10 16.68
CA GLN A 160 -11.81 2.69 16.33
C GLN A 160 -10.45 2.14 15.90
N ILE A 161 -9.76 1.45 16.81
CA ILE A 161 -8.39 0.96 16.62
C ILE A 161 -8.37 -0.56 16.80
N ASP A 162 -7.75 -1.28 15.86
CA ASP A 162 -7.52 -2.73 15.98
C ASP A 162 -6.75 -3.04 17.28
N LYS A 163 -7.21 -4.01 18.06
CA LYS A 163 -6.48 -4.49 19.26
C LYS A 163 -5.32 -5.40 18.81
N LYS A 164 -4.08 -4.97 19.06
CA LYS A 164 -2.86 -5.66 18.63
C LYS A 164 -1.83 -5.75 19.76
N SER A 165 -1.01 -6.81 19.76
CA SER A 165 0.06 -7.00 20.74
C SER A 165 1.22 -6.04 20.47
N ILE A 166 1.56 -5.21 21.46
CA ILE A 166 2.68 -4.26 21.37
C ILE A 166 4.02 -5.00 21.24
N ILE A 167 4.18 -6.13 21.93
CA ILE A 167 5.40 -6.97 21.86
C ILE A 167 5.59 -7.49 20.42
N LYS A 168 4.53 -8.02 19.80
CA LYS A 168 4.59 -8.47 18.40
C LYS A 168 4.87 -7.31 17.45
N GLN A 169 4.30 -6.14 17.70
CA GLN A 169 4.58 -4.95 16.91
C GLN A 169 6.09 -4.61 16.92
N VAL A 170 6.70 -4.53 18.10
CA VAL A 170 8.14 -4.23 18.25
C VAL A 170 9.00 -5.31 17.59
N LEU A 171 8.62 -6.59 17.73
CA LEU A 171 9.30 -7.70 17.06
C LEU A 171 9.27 -7.54 15.54
N PHE A 172 8.10 -7.25 14.95
CA PHE A 172 7.96 -7.10 13.50
C PHE A 172 8.65 -5.83 12.96
N GLU A 173 8.65 -4.72 13.71
CA GLU A 173 9.44 -3.53 13.39
C GLU A 173 10.94 -3.87 13.33
N THR A 174 11.46 -4.63 14.30
CA THR A 174 12.87 -5.07 14.35
C THR A 174 13.19 -6.03 13.20
N MET A 175 12.33 -7.02 12.96
CA MET A 175 12.48 -7.96 11.84
C MET A 175 12.49 -7.24 10.50
N TYR A 176 11.60 -6.27 10.30
CA TYR A 176 11.56 -5.46 9.08
C TYR A 176 12.87 -4.68 8.87
N LYS A 177 13.40 -4.03 9.92
CA LYS A 177 14.70 -3.36 9.86
C LYS A 177 15.82 -4.31 9.46
N ALA A 178 15.84 -5.54 10.00
CA ALA A 178 16.84 -6.55 9.63
C ALA A 178 16.71 -6.98 8.16
N LEU A 179 15.49 -7.29 7.70
CA LEU A 179 15.23 -7.68 6.31
C LEU A 179 15.57 -6.56 5.31
N ASN A 180 15.40 -5.30 5.71
CA ASN A 180 15.77 -4.13 4.92
C ASN A 180 17.28 -3.90 4.80
N LYS A 181 18.13 -4.57 5.57
CA LYS A 181 19.60 -4.48 5.42
C LYS A 181 20.17 -5.27 4.24
N GLY A 182 19.32 -6.00 3.50
CA GLY A 182 19.79 -6.65 2.28
C GLY A 182 18.78 -7.56 1.60
N TRP A 183 17.92 -8.26 2.34
CA TRP A 183 16.99 -9.22 1.73
C TRP A 183 15.89 -8.57 0.88
N ILE A 184 15.18 -7.57 1.42
CA ILE A 184 14.14 -6.83 0.67
C ILE A 184 14.75 -6.03 -0.50
N PRO A 185 15.82 -5.25 -0.29
CA PRO A 185 16.43 -4.45 -1.35
C PRO A 185 16.95 -5.29 -2.53
N ASN A 186 17.44 -6.51 -2.28
CA ASN A 186 17.91 -7.44 -3.32
C ASN A 186 16.83 -8.41 -3.84
N PHE A 187 15.58 -8.26 -3.41
CA PHE A 187 14.49 -9.17 -3.78
C PHE A 187 14.38 -9.38 -5.31
N ALA A 188 14.39 -8.28 -6.08
CA ALA A 188 14.22 -8.36 -7.52
C ALA A 188 15.37 -9.12 -8.20
N ASN A 189 16.62 -8.83 -7.83
CA ASN A 189 17.79 -9.55 -8.34
C ASN A 189 17.74 -11.05 -8.02
N LYS A 190 17.23 -11.41 -6.84
CA LYS A 190 17.19 -12.81 -6.39
C LYS A 190 16.05 -13.63 -7.01
N TYR A 191 14.89 -13.01 -7.23
CA TYR A 191 13.67 -13.75 -7.53
C TYR A 191 13.00 -13.41 -8.86
N LEU A 192 13.37 -12.30 -9.50
CA LEU A 192 12.74 -11.84 -10.73
C LEU A 192 13.69 -11.93 -11.91
N LYS A 193 13.13 -12.31 -13.06
CA LYS A 193 13.79 -12.19 -14.37
C LYS A 193 12.84 -11.56 -15.37
N VAL A 194 13.40 -11.07 -16.47
CA VAL A 194 12.64 -10.57 -17.61
C VAL A 194 12.89 -11.50 -18.79
N ASP A 195 11.79 -11.98 -19.37
CA ASP A 195 11.77 -12.73 -20.63
C ASP A 195 12.05 -11.75 -21.77
N GLY A 196 13.21 -11.92 -22.41
CA GLY A 196 13.70 -11.04 -23.48
C GLY A 196 12.84 -11.11 -24.74
N ASP A 197 12.20 -12.25 -25.00
CA ASP A 197 11.39 -12.46 -26.21
C ASP A 197 10.03 -11.76 -26.07
N LYS A 198 9.53 -11.61 -24.84
CA LYS A 198 8.29 -10.88 -24.54
C LYS A 198 8.51 -9.40 -24.28
N CYS A 199 9.69 -9.01 -23.79
CA CYS A 199 9.94 -7.64 -23.36
C CYS A 199 10.13 -6.71 -24.57
N THR A 200 9.26 -5.73 -24.72
CA THR A 200 9.37 -4.70 -25.78
C THR A 200 10.18 -3.48 -25.37
N LEU A 201 10.84 -3.51 -24.21
CA LEU A 201 11.56 -2.36 -23.62
C LEU A 201 10.73 -1.05 -23.56
N CYS A 202 9.41 -1.14 -23.40
CA CYS A 202 8.50 0.02 -23.35
C CYS A 202 8.72 0.99 -22.18
N THR A 203 9.68 0.74 -21.29
CA THR A 203 10.10 1.57 -20.15
C THR A 203 9.07 1.79 -19.03
N LEU A 204 7.86 1.21 -19.13
CA LEU A 204 6.80 1.45 -18.14
C LEU A 204 7.22 1.03 -16.72
N CYS A 205 7.87 -0.13 -16.58
CA CYS A 205 8.38 -0.60 -15.29
C CYS A 205 9.49 0.29 -14.71
N VAL A 206 10.34 0.87 -15.56
CA VAL A 206 11.37 1.85 -15.17
C VAL A 206 10.71 3.11 -14.62
N LYS A 207 9.80 3.71 -15.40
CA LYS A 207 9.12 4.97 -15.07
C LYS A 207 8.23 4.87 -13.83
N LYS A 208 7.57 3.73 -13.62
CA LYS A 208 6.62 3.53 -12.52
C LYS A 208 7.21 2.78 -11.33
N CYS A 209 8.52 2.46 -11.34
CA CYS A 209 9.18 1.88 -10.18
C CYS A 209 9.20 2.91 -9.06
N PRO A 210 8.50 2.67 -7.94
CA PRO A 210 8.37 3.68 -6.91
C PRO A 210 9.70 3.98 -6.20
N ASN A 211 10.68 3.06 -6.26
CA ASN A 211 12.00 3.27 -5.68
C ASN A 211 13.10 3.39 -6.73
N HIS A 212 12.77 3.63 -8.01
CA HIS A 212 13.74 3.75 -9.11
C HIS A 212 14.74 2.57 -9.25
N ASN A 213 14.32 1.37 -8.85
CA ASN A 213 15.17 0.18 -8.79
C ASN A 213 15.43 -0.49 -10.16
N ILE A 214 14.84 0.02 -11.24
CA ILE A 214 14.86 -0.65 -12.55
C ILE A 214 15.53 0.28 -13.54
N LYS A 215 16.51 -0.22 -14.29
CA LYS A 215 17.24 0.50 -15.34
C LYS A 215 17.30 -0.34 -16.62
N ILE A 216 17.64 0.30 -17.73
CA ILE A 216 17.99 -0.37 -18.98
C ILE A 216 19.49 -0.22 -19.19
N ARG A 217 20.16 -1.33 -19.51
CA ARG A 217 21.56 -1.37 -19.94
C ARG A 217 21.72 -2.52 -20.93
N ASP A 218 22.46 -2.28 -22.01
CA ASP A 218 22.70 -3.26 -23.09
C ASP A 218 21.40 -3.91 -23.60
N ASN A 219 20.38 -3.09 -23.83
CA ASN A 219 19.03 -3.49 -24.24
C ASN A 219 18.36 -4.53 -23.30
N LYS A 220 18.73 -4.54 -22.03
CA LYS A 220 18.15 -5.43 -21.00
C LYS A 220 17.68 -4.65 -19.78
N ILE A 221 16.63 -5.17 -19.15
CA ILE A 221 16.16 -4.69 -17.85
C ILE A 221 17.12 -5.19 -16.77
N ILE A 222 17.63 -4.27 -15.96
CA ILE A 222 18.49 -4.56 -14.81
C ILE A 222 17.86 -4.00 -13.53
N PHE A 223 18.04 -4.71 -12.42
CA PHE A 223 17.61 -4.27 -11.10
C PHE A 223 18.79 -3.80 -10.26
N ASN A 224 18.66 -2.64 -9.61
CA ASN A 224 19.57 -2.24 -8.54
C ASN A 224 19.21 -3.01 -7.24
N ASP A 225 19.86 -2.61 -6.15
CA ASP A 225 19.82 -3.20 -4.81
C ASP A 225 18.94 -2.42 -3.83
N HIS A 226 17.88 -1.77 -4.30
CA HIS A 226 16.93 -1.00 -3.50
C HIS A 226 15.47 -1.33 -3.89
N CYS A 227 15.15 -2.60 -4.11
CA CYS A 227 13.79 -3.06 -4.34
C CYS A 227 12.91 -2.92 -3.07
N LEU A 228 11.62 -2.62 -3.24
CA LEU A 228 10.63 -2.63 -2.15
C LEU A 228 9.81 -3.92 -2.08
N ALA A 229 10.08 -4.89 -2.95
CA ALA A 229 9.27 -6.10 -3.13
C ALA A 229 7.76 -5.80 -3.36
N CYS A 230 7.43 -4.67 -3.97
CA CYS A 230 6.04 -4.20 -4.11
C CYS A 230 5.23 -4.84 -5.26
N ALA A 231 5.89 -5.61 -6.14
CA ALA A 231 5.34 -6.22 -7.35
C ALA A 231 4.71 -5.26 -8.39
N LYS A 232 4.83 -3.92 -8.24
CA LYS A 232 4.26 -2.96 -9.20
C LYS A 232 4.72 -3.22 -10.64
N CYS A 233 6.02 -3.50 -10.85
CA CYS A 233 6.57 -3.81 -12.18
C CYS A 233 5.95 -5.05 -12.83
N LEU A 234 5.61 -6.06 -12.02
CA LEU A 234 5.01 -7.31 -12.48
C LEU A 234 3.60 -7.05 -13.01
N ASN A 235 2.82 -6.22 -12.29
CA ASN A 235 1.40 -5.99 -12.56
C ASN A 235 1.12 -4.96 -13.66
N ILE A 236 2.09 -4.07 -13.95
CA ILE A 236 1.93 -3.05 -14.98
C ILE A 236 2.55 -3.45 -16.33
N CYS A 237 3.25 -4.59 -16.42
CA CYS A 237 3.90 -4.99 -17.66
C CYS A 237 2.85 -5.40 -18.71
N PRO A 238 2.70 -4.67 -19.84
CA PRO A 238 1.64 -4.95 -20.81
C PRO A 238 1.84 -6.26 -21.58
N LYS A 239 3.06 -6.81 -21.56
CA LYS A 239 3.41 -8.09 -22.20
C LYS A 239 3.56 -9.23 -21.20
N ASN A 240 3.31 -8.97 -19.92
CA ASN A 240 3.54 -9.92 -18.82
C ASN A 240 4.91 -10.63 -18.95
N ALA A 241 5.96 -9.84 -19.23
CA ALA A 241 7.29 -10.34 -19.57
C ALA A 241 8.16 -10.70 -18.35
N TYR A 242 7.60 -10.66 -17.14
CA TYR A 242 8.35 -11.02 -15.93
C TYR A 242 8.20 -12.51 -15.60
N LEU A 243 9.28 -13.08 -15.08
CA LEU A 243 9.30 -14.41 -14.49
C LEU A 243 9.59 -14.26 -12.99
N ALA A 244 8.90 -15.04 -12.16
CA ALA A 244 9.16 -15.15 -10.73
C ALA A 244 9.68 -16.56 -10.43
N LYS A 245 10.83 -16.67 -9.74
CA LYS A 245 11.50 -17.97 -9.49
C LYS A 245 11.68 -18.79 -10.78
N ASN A 246 12.05 -18.13 -11.88
CA ASN A 246 12.19 -18.71 -13.24
C ASN A 246 10.90 -19.26 -13.87
N LYS A 247 9.72 -18.89 -13.38
CA LYS A 247 8.43 -19.34 -13.92
C LYS A 247 7.60 -18.16 -14.40
N SER A 248 6.89 -18.34 -15.50
CA SER A 248 5.81 -17.44 -15.90
C SER A 248 4.64 -17.58 -14.92
N PHE A 249 3.89 -16.51 -14.75
CA PHE A 249 2.68 -16.48 -13.94
C PHE A 249 1.62 -15.69 -14.70
N GLU A 250 0.35 -16.00 -14.47
CA GLU A 250 -0.73 -15.13 -14.93
C GLU A 250 -0.55 -13.74 -14.27
N GLN A 251 -0.91 -12.64 -14.91
CA GLN A 251 -0.73 -11.33 -14.30
C GLN A 251 -1.81 -11.07 -13.25
N TYR A 252 -1.45 -10.48 -12.10
CA TYR A 252 -2.43 -9.98 -11.15
C TYR A 252 -2.92 -8.60 -11.59
N ASN A 253 -4.23 -8.46 -11.87
CA ASN A 253 -4.81 -7.18 -12.26
C ASN A 253 -6.12 -6.90 -11.52
N LEU A 254 -6.00 -6.37 -10.30
CA LEU A 254 -7.15 -6.00 -9.48
C LEU A 254 -7.84 -4.70 -9.92
N VAL A 255 -7.11 -3.82 -10.62
CA VAL A 255 -7.65 -2.52 -11.03
C VAL A 255 -8.81 -2.71 -12.00
N ASN A 256 -8.73 -3.75 -12.84
CA ASN A 256 -9.75 -4.10 -13.83
C ASN A 256 -10.81 -5.09 -13.32
N THR A 257 -10.70 -5.62 -12.11
CA THR A 257 -11.72 -6.51 -11.53
C THR A 257 -12.99 -5.71 -11.25
N LYS A 258 -14.12 -6.12 -11.85
CA LYS A 258 -15.43 -5.55 -11.55
C LYS A 258 -15.84 -5.95 -10.15
N ILE A 259 -15.83 -5.01 -9.21
CA ILE A 259 -16.30 -5.25 -7.84
C ILE A 259 -17.81 -5.04 -7.83
N ILE A 260 -18.55 -6.08 -7.48
CA ILE A 260 -20.00 -6.02 -7.32
C ILE A 260 -20.26 -5.40 -5.95
N LYS A 261 -20.91 -4.24 -5.95
CA LYS A 261 -21.28 -3.50 -4.74
C LYS A 261 -22.60 -4.01 -4.19
#